data_AF-A0A9D4MCM6-F1
#
_entry.id   AF-A0A9D4MCM6-F1
#
_cell.length_a   1.000
_cell.length_b   1.000
_cell.length_c   1.000
_cell.angle_alpha   90.00
_cell.angle_beta   90.00
_cell.angle_gamma   90.00
#
_symmetry.space_group_name_H-M   'P 1'
#
loop_
_entity.id
_entity.type
_entity.pdbx_description
1 polymer ?
#
loop_
_entity_poly.entity_id
_entity_poly.type
_entity_poly.pdbx_seq_one_letter_code
_entity_poly.pdbx_strand_id
1 'polypeptide(L)'
;MATAAESANSSGQYNSNDILKEVRHFIHGASHKVLSLRQRETLSQSALVLLRNLPTARYAVLEYIANVFDEAVNNYLVEIDVGQGVSDGSSQAMESFLHDACGILHGFLQTNYSAWAPIISTWSLELLGHISSKYSDRRCVPQRGSLMELLQLWLTCKPTKLLIEVATQCFSGIVSAEAATYVDALLEASVKFSPHFDWVVAHIGSAFPKVIITRVLLCGIKDYSQHGMSAPVESRDTKIPKMGSVVGILGHLANKHGHYIRDALIKLFQVI
;
A
#
# COMPACT_ATOMS: atom_id res chain seq x y z
N MET A 1 -7.42 49.99 -2.92
CA MET A 1 -6.91 49.34 -1.69
C MET A 1 -7.68 48.06 -1.52
N ALA A 2 -6.96 46.94 -1.46
CA ALA A 2 -7.43 45.60 -1.77
C ALA A 2 -8.46 45.04 -0.77
N THR A 3 -9.40 44.31 -1.34
CA THR A 3 -10.37 43.38 -0.76
C THR A 3 -9.67 42.21 -0.07
N ALA A 4 -9.94 42.00 1.21
CA ALA A 4 -9.58 40.77 1.91
C ALA A 4 -10.72 39.74 1.73
N ALA A 5 -10.39 38.65 1.04
CA ALA A 5 -11.28 37.53 0.78
C ALA A 5 -11.47 36.69 2.05
N GLU A 6 -12.73 36.50 2.42
CA GLU A 6 -13.17 35.51 3.39
C GLU A 6 -12.84 34.10 2.90
N SER A 7 -12.19 33.34 3.78
CA SER A 7 -11.93 31.92 3.65
C SER A 7 -13.22 31.15 3.96
N ALA A 8 -13.95 30.77 2.90
CA ALA A 8 -15.09 29.87 3.00
C ALA A 8 -14.59 28.42 3.14
N ASN A 9 -14.58 27.93 4.38
CA ASN A 9 -14.50 26.52 4.72
C ASN A 9 -15.88 25.88 4.42
N SER A 10 -16.08 25.38 3.20
CA SER A 10 -17.36 24.79 2.77
C SER A 10 -17.38 23.27 2.96
N SER A 11 -17.73 22.82 4.16
CA SER A 11 -18.39 21.52 4.35
C SER A 11 -19.82 21.59 3.79
N GLY A 12 -19.94 21.72 2.47
CA GLY A 12 -21.21 21.78 1.76
C GLY A 12 -21.91 20.43 1.82
N GLN A 13 -23.10 20.40 2.42
CA GLN A 13 -23.98 19.24 2.42
C GLN A 13 -24.47 19.02 0.98
N TYR A 14 -23.87 18.05 0.26
CA TYR A 14 -24.26 17.74 -1.11
C TYR A 14 -25.70 17.24 -1.12
N ASN A 15 -26.57 17.93 -1.86
CA ASN A 15 -27.94 17.45 -2.04
C ASN A 15 -27.96 16.20 -2.94
N SER A 16 -29.04 15.42 -2.88
CA SER A 16 -29.15 14.16 -3.64
C SER A 16 -29.02 14.34 -5.16
N ASN A 17 -29.49 15.47 -5.69
CA ASN A 17 -29.39 15.76 -7.13
C ASN A 17 -27.94 16.02 -7.57
N ASP A 18 -27.12 16.63 -6.71
CA ASP A 18 -25.71 16.88 -7.01
C ASP A 18 -24.91 15.58 -6.94
N ILE A 19 -25.18 14.70 -5.95
CA ILE A 19 -24.56 13.37 -5.91
C ILE A 19 -24.92 12.56 -7.17
N LEU A 20 -26.16 12.62 -7.65
CA LEU A 20 -26.57 11.92 -8.88
C LEU A 20 -25.84 12.45 -10.12
N LYS A 21 -25.57 13.76 -10.20
CA LYS A 21 -24.75 14.33 -11.28
C LYS A 21 -23.33 13.79 -11.23
N GLU A 22 -22.73 13.75 -10.04
CA GLU A 22 -21.39 13.19 -9.84
C GLU A 22 -21.33 11.71 -10.23
N VAL A 23 -22.31 10.90 -9.82
CA VAL A 23 -22.36 9.48 -10.21
C VAL A 23 -22.42 9.32 -11.74
N ARG A 24 -23.28 10.09 -12.42
CA ARG A 24 -23.39 10.03 -13.89
C ARG A 24 -22.10 10.48 -14.55
N HIS A 25 -21.48 11.54 -14.05
CA HIS A 25 -20.22 12.04 -14.56
C HIS A 25 -19.10 11.00 -14.39
N PHE A 26 -19.00 10.39 -13.21
CA PHE A 26 -18.02 9.37 -12.90
C PHE A 26 -18.18 8.12 -13.77
N ILE A 27 -19.39 7.58 -13.89
CA ILE A 27 -19.67 6.40 -14.74
C ILE A 27 -19.32 6.70 -16.20
N HIS A 28 -19.73 7.88 -16.70
CA HIS A 28 -19.45 8.26 -18.08
C HIS A 28 -17.94 8.41 -18.31
N GLY A 29 -17.24 9.12 -17.42
CA GLY A 29 -15.80 9.34 -17.53
C GLY A 29 -14.98 8.06 -17.40
N ALA A 30 -15.30 7.20 -16.43
CA ALA A 30 -14.62 5.93 -16.20
C ALA A 30 -14.82 4.91 -17.35
N SER A 31 -15.85 5.10 -18.19
CA SER A 31 -16.10 4.24 -19.35
C SER A 31 -15.20 4.57 -20.55
N HIS A 32 -14.54 5.75 -20.57
CA HIS A 32 -13.70 6.17 -21.69
C HIS A 32 -12.24 5.79 -21.47
N LYS A 33 -11.62 5.23 -22.51
CA LYS A 33 -10.19 4.82 -22.47
C LYS A 33 -9.21 5.99 -22.57
N VAL A 34 -9.61 7.09 -23.21
CA VAL A 34 -8.76 8.25 -23.44
C VAL A 34 -9.53 9.49 -23.02
N LEU A 35 -8.97 10.23 -22.06
CA LEU A 35 -9.52 11.48 -21.55
C LEU A 35 -8.47 12.58 -21.75
N SER A 36 -8.91 13.78 -22.10
CA SER A 36 -8.05 14.97 -22.02
C SER A 36 -7.69 15.27 -20.56
N LEU A 37 -6.61 16.02 -20.32
CA LEU A 37 -6.18 16.40 -18.96
C LEU A 37 -7.31 17.03 -18.15
N ARG A 38 -8.04 17.98 -18.74
CA ARG A 38 -9.17 18.64 -18.08
C ARG A 38 -10.28 17.66 -17.71
N GLN A 39 -10.59 16.69 -18.58
CA GLN A 39 -11.62 15.67 -18.30
C GLN A 39 -11.17 14.73 -17.18
N ARG A 40 -9.87 14.41 -17.13
CA ARG A 40 -9.28 13.60 -16.06
C ARG A 40 -9.38 14.32 -14.72
N GLU A 41 -9.02 15.61 -14.67
CA GLU A 41 -9.14 16.43 -13.45
C GLU A 41 -10.59 16.50 -12.94
N THR A 42 -11.57 16.71 -13.84
CA THR A 42 -12.99 16.72 -13.44
C THR A 42 -13.46 15.35 -12.95
N LEU A 43 -13.00 14.27 -13.57
CA LEU A 43 -13.32 12.90 -13.16
C LEU A 43 -12.71 12.59 -11.79
N SER A 44 -11.46 12.97 -11.55
CA SER A 44 -10.76 12.89 -10.28
C SER A 44 -11.52 13.63 -9.17
N GLN A 45 -11.96 14.86 -9.42
CA GLN A 45 -12.77 15.62 -8.47
C GLN A 45 -14.10 14.92 -8.15
N SER A 46 -14.78 14.42 -9.17
CA SER A 46 -16.02 13.64 -9.01
C SER A 46 -15.80 12.39 -8.15
N ALA A 47 -14.70 11.67 -8.39
CA ALA A 47 -14.31 10.50 -7.60
C ALA A 47 -14.11 10.86 -6.11
N LEU A 48 -13.44 11.97 -5.79
CA LEU A 48 -13.26 12.42 -4.40
C LEU A 48 -14.58 12.76 -3.72
N VAL A 49 -15.50 13.42 -4.45
CA VAL A 49 -16.85 13.74 -3.93
C VAL A 49 -17.63 12.46 -3.63
N LEU A 50 -17.59 11.48 -4.54
CA LEU A 50 -18.27 10.19 -4.37
C LEU A 50 -17.65 9.37 -3.23
N LEU A 51 -16.33 9.35 -3.10
CA LEU A 51 -15.63 8.65 -2.02
C LEU A 51 -16.12 9.14 -0.64
N ARG A 52 -16.19 10.47 -0.47
CA ARG A 52 -16.64 11.13 0.75
C ARG A 52 -18.12 10.86 1.04
N ASN A 53 -18.98 11.03 0.04
CA ASN A 53 -20.42 11.21 0.28
C ASN A 53 -21.30 10.01 -0.09
N LEU A 54 -20.81 9.04 -0.87
CA LEU A 54 -21.62 7.93 -1.36
C LEU A 54 -20.98 6.56 -1.03
N PRO A 55 -21.38 5.91 0.09
CA PRO A 55 -20.84 4.63 0.52
C PRO A 55 -20.84 3.53 -0.55
N THR A 56 -21.89 3.46 -1.36
CA THR A 56 -22.06 2.44 -2.40
C THR A 56 -21.12 2.61 -3.58
N ALA A 57 -20.54 3.80 -3.79
CA ALA A 57 -19.59 4.06 -4.87
C ALA A 57 -18.12 3.79 -4.46
N ARG A 58 -17.84 3.59 -3.17
CA ARG A 58 -16.47 3.57 -2.65
C ARG A 58 -15.59 2.49 -3.29
N TYR A 59 -16.10 1.30 -3.53
CA TYR A 59 -15.34 0.23 -4.18
C TYR A 59 -14.93 0.61 -5.61
N ALA A 60 -15.86 1.13 -6.41
CA ALA A 60 -15.56 1.59 -7.77
C ALA A 60 -14.57 2.77 -7.78
N VAL A 61 -14.68 3.67 -6.80
CA VAL A 61 -13.74 4.79 -6.66
C VAL A 61 -12.35 4.30 -6.20
N LEU A 62 -12.27 3.32 -5.29
CA LEU A 62 -10.99 2.72 -4.88
C LEU A 62 -10.30 1.98 -6.01
N GLU A 63 -11.05 1.33 -6.90
CA GLU A 63 -10.53 0.73 -8.12
C GLU A 63 -10.00 1.80 -9.10
N TYR A 64 -10.74 2.91 -9.26
CA TYR A 64 -10.24 4.05 -10.03
C TYR A 64 -8.95 4.63 -9.44
N ILE A 65 -8.88 4.83 -8.12
CA ILE A 65 -7.68 5.30 -7.43
C ILE A 65 -6.52 4.32 -7.64
N ALA A 66 -6.77 3.00 -7.60
CA ALA A 66 -5.76 1.97 -7.86
C ALA A 66 -5.16 2.09 -9.27
N ASN A 67 -6.00 2.34 -10.28
CA ASN A 67 -5.54 2.59 -11.65
C ASN A 67 -4.71 3.86 -11.76
N VAL A 68 -5.07 4.93 -11.04
CA VAL A 68 -4.28 6.18 -11.03
C VAL A 68 -2.94 5.98 -10.31
N PHE A 69 -2.88 5.18 -9.24
CA PHE A 69 -1.62 4.78 -8.61
C PHE A 69 -0.73 4.02 -9.60
N ASP A 70 -1.27 3.03 -10.29
CA ASP A 70 -0.54 2.24 -11.29
C ASP A 70 0.02 3.13 -12.42
N GLU A 71 -0.79 4.04 -12.98
CA GLU A 71 -0.35 5.00 -14.00
C GLU A 71 0.75 5.94 -13.47
N ALA A 72 0.60 6.48 -12.26
CA ALA A 72 1.58 7.36 -11.67
C ALA A 72 2.92 6.66 -11.38
N VAL A 73 2.88 5.40 -10.92
CA VAL A 73 4.09 4.57 -10.73
C VAL A 73 4.74 4.25 -12.06
N ASN A 74 3.95 3.88 -13.06
CA ASN A 74 4.45 3.63 -14.40
C ASN A 74 5.23 4.83 -14.95
N ASN A 75 4.65 6.03 -14.82
CA ASN A 75 5.26 7.27 -15.29
C ASN A 75 6.60 7.52 -14.57
N TYR A 76 6.64 7.38 -13.25
CA TYR A 76 7.87 7.50 -12.48
C TYR A 76 8.97 6.52 -12.96
N LEU A 77 8.62 5.25 -13.20
CA LEU A 77 9.59 4.25 -13.68
C LEU A 77 10.08 4.55 -15.11
N VAL A 78 9.19 5.05 -15.98
CA VAL A 78 9.57 5.50 -17.33
C VAL A 78 10.51 6.71 -17.25
N GLU A 79 10.24 7.67 -16.36
CA GLU A 79 11.12 8.84 -16.15
C GLU A 79 12.54 8.41 -15.72
N ILE A 80 12.64 7.40 -14.85
CA ILE A 80 13.94 6.80 -14.47
C ILE A 80 14.62 6.17 -15.69
N ASP A 81 13.89 5.36 -16.47
CA ASP A 81 14.45 4.63 -17.63
C ASP A 81 14.93 5.60 -18.73
N VAL A 82 14.22 6.71 -18.95
CA VAL A 82 14.53 7.72 -19.98
C VAL A 82 15.58 8.74 -19.49
N GLY A 83 15.78 8.86 -18.18
CA GLY A 83 16.72 9.81 -17.58
C GLY A 83 16.31 11.28 -17.72
N GLN A 84 15.03 11.55 -18.02
CA GLN A 84 14.49 12.90 -18.15
C GLN A 84 13.57 13.21 -16.98
N GLY A 85 13.97 14.15 -16.12
CA GLY A 85 13.18 14.63 -14.98
C GLY A 85 12.12 15.68 -15.36
N VAL A 86 11.59 15.64 -16.58
CA VAL A 86 10.56 16.61 -17.01
C VAL A 86 9.21 16.11 -16.51
N SER A 87 8.83 16.56 -15.31
CA SER A 87 7.49 16.34 -14.76
C SER A 87 6.47 17.09 -15.62
N ASP A 88 5.69 16.36 -16.41
CA ASP A 88 4.57 16.91 -17.18
C ASP A 88 3.42 17.28 -16.22
N GLY A 89 2.59 18.26 -16.61
CA GLY A 89 1.46 18.73 -15.81
C GLY A 89 0.47 17.61 -15.46
N SER A 90 0.39 16.56 -16.30
CA SER A 90 -0.38 15.34 -16.02
C SER A 90 0.10 14.60 -14.77
N SER A 91 1.42 14.42 -14.61
CA SER A 91 2.02 13.73 -13.45
C SER A 91 1.75 14.51 -12.16
N GLN A 92 1.87 15.83 -12.19
CA GLN A 92 1.58 16.67 -11.02
C GLN A 92 0.10 16.65 -10.63
N ALA A 93 -0.83 16.67 -11.59
CA ALA A 93 -2.26 16.58 -11.33
C ALA A 93 -2.63 15.23 -10.67
N MET A 94 -2.04 14.13 -11.15
CA MET A 94 -2.24 12.80 -10.55
C MET A 94 -1.69 12.74 -9.12
N GLU A 95 -0.48 13.25 -8.87
CA GLU A 95 0.08 13.30 -7.52
C GLU A 95 -0.81 14.08 -6.55
N SER A 96 -1.34 15.24 -6.97
CA SER A 96 -2.27 16.04 -6.15
C SER A 96 -3.55 15.27 -5.84
N PHE A 97 -4.15 14.62 -6.84
CA PHE A 97 -5.34 13.79 -6.64
C PHE A 97 -5.08 12.62 -5.68
N LEU A 98 -3.96 11.92 -5.84
CA LEU A 98 -3.59 10.81 -4.95
C LEU A 98 -3.37 11.27 -3.52
N HIS A 99 -2.76 12.44 -3.33
CA HIS A 99 -2.61 13.05 -2.00
C HIS A 99 -3.97 13.34 -1.36
N ASP A 100 -4.89 13.97 -2.10
CA ASP A 100 -6.25 14.28 -1.61
C ASP A 100 -7.04 13.00 -1.30
N ALA A 101 -6.95 11.99 -2.16
CA ALA A 101 -7.59 10.69 -1.96
C ALA A 101 -7.07 10.00 -0.68
N CYS A 102 -5.76 9.96 -0.49
CA CYS A 102 -5.13 9.41 0.73
C CYS A 102 -5.55 10.19 1.98
N GLY A 103 -5.68 11.52 1.88
CA GLY A 103 -6.21 12.35 2.96
C GLY A 103 -7.63 11.99 3.36
N ILE A 104 -8.50 11.65 2.40
CA ILE A 104 -9.86 11.15 2.68
C ILE A 104 -9.82 9.80 3.39
N LEU A 105 -8.99 8.87 2.92
CA LEU A 105 -8.83 7.55 3.54
C LEU A 105 -8.31 7.67 4.98
N HIS A 106 -7.37 8.58 5.22
CA HIS A 106 -6.93 8.91 6.57
C HIS A 106 -8.09 9.44 7.43
N GLY A 107 -8.91 10.34 6.89
CA GLY A 107 -10.12 10.82 7.58
C GLY A 107 -11.10 9.72 7.95
N PHE A 108 -11.24 8.67 7.13
CA PHE A 108 -12.03 7.49 7.47
C PHE A 108 -11.46 6.72 8.67
N LEU A 109 -10.14 6.54 8.72
CA LEU A 109 -9.48 5.91 9.88
C LEU A 109 -9.70 6.71 11.17
N GLN A 110 -9.68 8.04 11.10
CA GLN A 110 -9.92 8.91 12.27
C GLN A 110 -11.37 8.88 12.75
N THR A 111 -12.34 8.68 11.85
CA THR A 111 -13.77 8.71 12.19
C THR A 111 -14.30 7.37 12.67
N ASN A 112 -13.88 6.26 12.07
CA ASN A 112 -14.22 4.92 12.52
C ASN A 112 -13.13 3.90 12.16
N TYR A 113 -12.09 3.85 12.98
CA TYR A 113 -10.93 3.00 12.76
C TYR A 113 -11.30 1.52 12.56
N SER A 114 -12.12 0.96 13.46
CA SER A 114 -12.48 -0.47 13.45
C SER A 114 -13.17 -0.93 12.16
N ALA A 115 -13.99 -0.08 11.55
CA ALA A 115 -14.68 -0.39 10.30
C ALA A 115 -13.78 -0.21 9.07
N TRP A 116 -12.91 0.81 9.10
CA TRP A 116 -12.16 1.24 7.91
C TRP A 116 -10.78 0.61 7.81
N ALA A 117 -10.09 0.37 8.92
CA ALA A 117 -8.75 -0.18 8.93
C ALA A 117 -8.65 -1.52 8.18
N PRO A 118 -9.56 -2.50 8.36
CA PRO A 118 -9.51 -3.74 7.59
C PRO A 118 -9.62 -3.49 6.08
N ILE A 119 -10.61 -2.70 5.64
CA ILE A 119 -10.85 -2.42 4.22
C ILE A 119 -9.65 -1.71 3.58
N ILE A 120 -9.16 -0.64 4.23
CA ILE A 120 -8.06 0.17 3.71
C ILE A 120 -6.75 -0.61 3.73
N SER A 121 -6.50 -1.40 4.78
CA SER A 121 -5.30 -2.24 4.88
C SER A 121 -5.27 -3.29 3.76
N THR A 122 -6.34 -4.08 3.58
CA THR A 122 -6.41 -5.07 2.50
C THR A 122 -6.22 -4.42 1.14
N TRP A 123 -6.98 -3.37 0.83
CA TRP A 123 -6.87 -2.69 -0.46
C TRP A 123 -5.47 -2.13 -0.73
N SER A 124 -4.87 -1.44 0.24
CA SER A 124 -3.54 -0.81 0.06
C SER A 124 -2.43 -1.85 -0.04
N LEU A 125 -2.47 -2.91 0.76
CA LEU A 125 -1.48 -3.99 0.74
C LEU A 125 -1.58 -4.82 -0.55
N GLU A 126 -2.79 -5.13 -1.01
CA GLU A 126 -2.97 -5.80 -2.31
C GLU A 126 -2.48 -4.94 -3.46
N LEU A 127 -2.80 -3.63 -3.46
CA LEU A 127 -2.35 -2.72 -4.50
C LEU A 127 -0.81 -2.60 -4.52
N LEU A 128 -0.17 -2.45 -3.37
CA LEU A 128 1.30 -2.46 -3.25
C LEU A 128 1.89 -3.76 -3.79
N GLY A 129 1.27 -4.90 -3.49
CA GLY A 129 1.68 -6.22 -3.99
C GLY A 129 1.55 -6.34 -5.50
N HIS A 130 0.44 -5.87 -6.07
CA HIS A 130 0.20 -5.85 -7.51
C HIS A 130 1.20 -4.95 -8.23
N ILE A 131 1.41 -3.72 -7.75
CA ILE A 131 2.39 -2.78 -8.32
C ILE A 131 3.80 -3.39 -8.26
N SER A 132 4.22 -3.86 -7.09
CA SER A 132 5.57 -4.41 -6.91
C SER A 132 5.83 -5.62 -7.82
N SER A 133 4.82 -6.48 -8.01
CA SER A 133 4.92 -7.66 -8.86
C SER A 133 4.84 -7.32 -10.35
N LYS A 134 3.96 -6.39 -10.74
CA LYS A 134 3.78 -5.98 -12.14
C LYS A 134 5.04 -5.37 -12.72
N TYR A 135 5.77 -4.60 -11.93
CA TYR A 135 6.97 -3.88 -12.39
C TYR A 135 8.28 -4.60 -12.06
N SER A 136 8.24 -5.82 -11.48
CA SER A 136 9.44 -6.52 -11.01
C SER A 136 10.50 -6.78 -12.08
N ASP A 137 10.05 -6.95 -13.33
CA ASP A 137 10.92 -7.33 -14.44
C ASP A 137 11.46 -6.11 -15.20
N ARG A 138 11.17 -4.89 -14.72
CA ARG A 138 11.72 -3.67 -15.30
C ARG A 138 13.20 -3.53 -14.98
N ARG A 139 13.94 -2.98 -15.95
CA ARG A 139 15.40 -2.82 -15.86
C ARG A 139 15.85 -1.93 -14.71
N CYS A 140 15.08 -0.88 -14.41
CA CYS A 140 15.33 0.03 -13.29
C CYS A 140 14.99 -0.57 -11.91
N VAL A 141 14.33 -1.73 -11.84
CA VAL A 141 13.98 -2.37 -10.58
C VAL A 141 15.09 -3.33 -10.16
N PRO A 142 15.66 -3.18 -8.95
CA PRO A 142 16.68 -4.08 -8.43
C PRO A 142 16.22 -5.53 -8.35
N GLN A 143 17.14 -6.46 -8.60
CA GLN A 143 16.86 -7.88 -8.56
C GLN A 143 16.62 -8.37 -7.11
N ARG A 144 16.06 -9.59 -7.00
CA ARG A 144 15.52 -10.25 -5.78
C ARG A 144 16.46 -10.33 -4.54
N GLY A 145 17.68 -9.83 -4.61
CA GLY A 145 18.69 -9.89 -3.53
C GLY A 145 18.95 -8.58 -2.77
N SER A 146 18.50 -7.42 -3.26
CA SER A 146 18.81 -6.11 -2.65
C SER A 146 17.57 -5.44 -2.05
N LEU A 147 17.03 -6.03 -0.97
CA LEU A 147 15.88 -5.50 -0.24
C LEU A 147 16.02 -3.99 0.11
N MET A 148 17.23 -3.55 0.43
CA MET A 148 17.50 -2.13 0.71
C MET A 148 17.35 -1.24 -0.54
N GLU A 149 17.80 -1.69 -1.71
CA GLU A 149 17.67 -0.93 -2.96
C GLU A 149 16.20 -0.89 -3.41
N LEU A 150 15.46 -1.99 -3.24
CA LEU A 150 14.00 -2.01 -3.46
C LEU A 150 13.28 -1.02 -2.53
N LEU A 151 13.62 -1.03 -1.24
CA LEU A 151 13.11 -0.03 -0.28
C LEU A 151 13.40 1.39 -0.75
N GLN A 152 14.64 1.67 -1.17
CA GLN A 152 15.02 3.01 -1.64
C GLN A 152 14.24 3.42 -2.89
N LEU A 153 14.13 2.55 -3.89
CA LEU A 153 13.37 2.82 -5.11
C LEU A 153 11.90 3.15 -4.79
N TRP A 154 11.21 2.25 -4.08
CA TRP A 154 9.79 2.39 -3.83
C TRP A 154 9.45 3.51 -2.85
N LEU A 155 10.34 3.86 -1.92
CA LEU A 155 10.12 5.00 -1.02
C LEU A 155 10.50 6.35 -1.66
N THR A 156 11.24 6.35 -2.77
CA THR A 156 11.53 7.57 -3.54
C THR A 156 10.43 7.85 -4.58
N CYS A 157 9.75 6.81 -5.06
CA CYS A 157 8.54 6.93 -5.86
C CYS A 157 7.39 7.48 -4.99
N LYS A 158 6.97 8.73 -5.23
CA LYS A 158 5.96 9.41 -4.39
C LYS A 158 4.62 8.67 -4.31
N PRO A 159 4.05 8.13 -5.41
CA PRO A 159 2.81 7.37 -5.32
C PRO A 159 2.91 6.16 -4.39
N THR A 160 3.94 5.31 -4.52
CA THR A 160 4.10 4.16 -3.62
C THR A 160 4.42 4.59 -2.19
N LYS A 161 5.14 5.70 -1.99
CA LYS A 161 5.35 6.29 -0.66
C LYS A 161 4.03 6.70 0.01
N LEU A 162 3.16 7.43 -0.70
CA LEU A 162 1.82 7.78 -0.18
C LEU A 162 1.00 6.54 0.15
N LEU A 163 1.02 5.54 -0.73
CA LEU A 163 0.26 4.31 -0.55
C LEU A 163 0.74 3.49 0.67
N ILE A 164 2.05 3.36 0.88
CA ILE A 164 2.58 2.67 2.06
C ILE A 164 2.36 3.46 3.35
N GLU A 165 2.31 4.79 3.31
CA GLU A 165 1.92 5.61 4.46
C GLU A 165 0.48 5.31 4.88
N VAL A 166 -0.47 5.22 3.93
CA VAL A 166 -1.86 4.82 4.20
C VAL A 166 -1.92 3.40 4.79
N ALA A 167 -1.18 2.45 4.22
CA ALA A 167 -1.10 1.09 4.75
C ALA A 167 -0.56 1.08 6.19
N THR A 168 0.54 1.79 6.44
CA THR A 168 1.22 1.87 7.75
C THR A 168 0.32 2.50 8.82
N GLN A 169 -0.53 3.47 8.47
CA GLN A 169 -1.49 4.06 9.41
C GLN A 169 -2.53 3.05 9.91
N CYS A 170 -2.88 2.04 9.11
CA CYS A 170 -3.75 0.93 9.55
C CYS A 170 -3.10 0.04 10.62
N PHE A 171 -1.81 0.21 10.92
CA PHE A 171 -1.10 -0.50 12.00
C PHE A 171 -0.89 0.39 13.23
N SER A 172 -1.15 1.70 13.16
CA SER A 172 -0.98 2.59 14.32
C SER A 172 -1.91 2.27 15.49
N GLY A 173 -3.06 1.65 15.25
CA GLY A 173 -4.06 1.21 16.24
C GLY A 173 -3.79 -0.17 16.86
N ILE A 174 -2.58 -0.73 16.70
CA ILE A 174 -2.13 -2.06 17.17
C ILE A 174 -2.37 -2.37 18.66
N VAL A 175 -2.80 -1.40 19.46
CA VAL A 175 -3.14 -1.57 20.88
C VAL A 175 -4.43 -2.38 21.08
N SER A 176 -5.28 -2.55 20.04
CA SER A 176 -6.55 -3.27 20.10
C SER A 176 -6.44 -4.76 19.69
N ALA A 177 -7.37 -5.59 20.19
CA ALA A 177 -7.53 -7.00 19.80
C ALA A 177 -7.75 -7.20 18.28
N GLU A 178 -8.14 -6.13 17.58
CA GLU A 178 -8.34 -6.06 16.13
C GLU A 178 -7.03 -6.06 15.33
N ALA A 179 -5.87 -5.95 16.01
CA ALA A 179 -4.55 -5.98 15.40
C ALA A 179 -4.22 -7.26 14.62
N ALA A 180 -4.98 -8.34 14.85
CA ALA A 180 -4.85 -9.57 14.08
C ALA A 180 -5.20 -9.35 12.60
N THR A 181 -6.30 -8.64 12.29
CA THR A 181 -6.88 -8.64 10.94
C THR A 181 -5.96 -8.04 9.87
N TYR A 182 -5.39 -6.85 10.12
CA TYR A 182 -4.52 -6.20 9.13
C TYR A 182 -3.08 -6.76 9.15
N VAL A 183 -2.66 -7.38 10.25
CA VAL A 183 -1.43 -8.19 10.28
C VAL A 183 -1.60 -9.44 9.43
N ASP A 184 -2.74 -10.12 9.52
CA ASP A 184 -3.05 -11.28 8.69
C ASP A 184 -3.10 -10.88 7.21
N ALA A 185 -3.74 -9.75 6.88
CA ALA A 185 -3.72 -9.20 5.51
C ALA A 185 -2.30 -8.94 4.99
N LEU A 186 -1.38 -8.41 5.83
CA LEU A 186 0.02 -8.21 5.47
C LEU A 186 0.74 -9.54 5.18
N LEU A 187 0.51 -10.56 6.01
CA LEU A 187 1.13 -11.86 5.85
C LEU A 187 0.56 -12.62 4.66
N GLU A 188 -0.74 -12.52 4.40
CA GLU A 188 -1.40 -13.05 3.20
C GLU A 188 -0.85 -12.39 1.93
N ALA A 189 -0.73 -11.05 1.92
CA ALA A 189 -0.12 -10.33 0.82
C ALA A 189 1.35 -10.73 0.61
N SER A 190 2.12 -10.90 1.69
CA SER A 190 3.49 -11.42 1.60
C SER A 190 3.52 -12.81 0.97
N VAL A 191 2.67 -13.73 1.40
CA VAL A 191 2.60 -15.07 0.79
C VAL A 191 2.28 -15.00 -0.71
N LYS A 192 1.44 -14.06 -1.13
CA LYS A 192 0.98 -13.88 -2.51
C LYS A 192 2.00 -13.19 -3.42
N PHE A 193 2.74 -12.21 -2.90
CA PHE A 193 3.53 -11.27 -3.71
C PHE A 193 5.04 -11.27 -3.40
N SER A 194 5.50 -12.02 -2.40
CA SER A 194 6.94 -12.22 -2.18
C SER A 194 7.59 -12.90 -3.41
N PRO A 195 8.84 -12.52 -3.77
CA PRO A 195 9.74 -11.64 -3.02
C PRO A 195 9.54 -10.14 -3.32
N HIS A 196 8.70 -9.78 -4.29
CA HIS A 196 8.57 -8.41 -4.78
C HIS A 196 7.92 -7.48 -3.75
N PHE A 197 7.17 -8.04 -2.80
CA PHE A 197 6.50 -7.31 -1.72
C PHE A 197 7.30 -7.19 -0.43
N ASP A 198 8.46 -7.85 -0.32
CA ASP A 198 9.22 -7.96 0.94
C ASP A 198 9.63 -6.60 1.52
N TRP A 199 9.82 -5.60 0.65
CA TRP A 199 10.11 -4.22 1.06
C TRP A 199 8.97 -3.61 1.88
N VAL A 200 7.71 -3.97 1.60
CA VAL A 200 6.54 -3.49 2.36
C VAL A 200 6.57 -4.09 3.76
N VAL A 201 6.81 -5.40 3.87
CA VAL A 201 6.91 -6.09 5.16
C VAL A 201 8.09 -5.56 5.97
N ALA A 202 9.23 -5.29 5.32
CA ALA A 202 10.41 -4.71 5.97
C ALA A 202 10.15 -3.27 6.46
N HIS A 203 9.46 -2.44 5.66
CA HIS A 203 9.10 -1.09 6.04
C HIS A 203 8.13 -1.05 7.22
N ILE A 204 6.99 -1.76 7.12
CA ILE A 204 5.98 -1.82 8.18
C ILE A 204 6.57 -2.51 9.43
N GLY A 205 7.39 -3.54 9.23
CA GLY A 205 8.11 -4.22 10.30
C GLY A 205 9.10 -3.32 11.03
N SER A 206 9.72 -2.35 10.33
CA SER A 206 10.58 -1.35 10.99
C SER A 206 9.77 -0.34 11.80
N ALA A 207 8.55 -0.01 11.37
CA ALA A 207 7.64 0.87 12.11
C ALA A 207 7.00 0.17 13.33
N PHE A 208 6.72 -1.13 13.22
CA PHE A 208 6.04 -1.93 14.27
C PHE A 208 6.80 -3.23 14.61
N PRO A 209 8.08 -3.13 15.03
CA PRO A 209 8.98 -4.28 15.11
C PRO A 209 8.48 -5.37 16.05
N LYS A 210 7.95 -5.01 17.22
CA LYS A 210 7.46 -5.98 18.21
C LYS A 210 6.39 -6.94 17.64
N VAL A 211 5.43 -6.40 16.89
CA VAL A 211 4.29 -7.17 16.38
C VAL A 211 4.68 -7.95 15.13
N ILE A 212 5.28 -7.26 14.16
CA ILE A 212 5.59 -7.86 12.87
C ILE A 212 6.69 -8.92 12.98
N ILE A 213 7.77 -8.68 13.74
CA ILE A 213 8.85 -9.66 13.92
C ILE A 213 8.30 -10.95 14.53
N THR A 214 7.51 -10.85 15.59
CA THR A 214 6.92 -12.02 16.26
C THR A 214 6.07 -12.85 15.29
N ARG A 215 5.27 -12.17 14.46
CA ARG A 215 4.36 -12.81 13.50
C ARG A 215 5.10 -13.42 12.31
N VAL A 216 6.09 -12.72 11.75
CA VAL A 216 6.95 -13.24 10.68
C VAL A 216 7.74 -14.46 11.16
N LEU A 217 8.30 -14.43 12.38
CA LEU A 217 8.98 -15.58 12.98
C LEU A 217 8.04 -16.78 13.16
N LEU A 218 6.84 -16.56 13.71
CA LEU A 218 5.82 -17.60 13.87
C LEU A 218 5.44 -18.23 12.52
N CYS A 219 5.20 -17.40 11.50
CA CYS A 219 4.89 -17.88 10.16
C CYS A 219 6.06 -18.67 9.56
N GLY A 220 7.29 -18.18 9.68
CA GLY A 220 8.49 -18.87 9.19
C GLY A 220 8.71 -20.23 9.87
N ILE A 221 8.56 -20.31 11.20
CA ILE A 221 8.68 -21.57 11.95
C ILE A 221 7.58 -22.55 11.55
N LYS A 222 6.33 -22.09 11.44
CA LYS A 222 5.20 -22.92 11.01
C LYS A 222 5.41 -23.45 9.60
N ASP A 223 5.82 -22.60 8.67
CA ASP A 223 6.09 -22.98 7.28
C ASP A 223 7.26 -23.98 7.20
N TYR A 224 8.33 -23.74 7.96
CA TYR A 224 9.48 -24.66 8.06
C TYR A 224 9.09 -26.01 8.67
N SER A 225 8.26 -26.05 9.71
CA SER A 225 7.81 -27.31 10.31
C SER A 225 6.95 -28.13 9.35
N GLN A 226 6.03 -27.48 8.63
CA GLN A 226 5.11 -28.15 7.71
C GLN A 226 5.80 -28.67 6.44
N HIS A 227 6.77 -27.92 5.90
CA HIS A 227 7.45 -28.26 4.64
C HIS A 227 8.82 -28.92 4.83
N GLY A 228 9.50 -28.67 5.95
CA GLY A 228 10.84 -29.21 6.24
C GLY A 228 10.85 -30.69 6.61
N MET A 229 9.77 -31.21 7.19
CA MET A 229 9.67 -32.63 7.61
C MET A 229 9.15 -33.56 6.51
N SER A 230 8.51 -33.03 5.48
CA SER A 230 7.75 -33.81 4.48
C SER A 230 8.43 -33.91 3.11
N ALA A 231 9.53 -33.19 2.87
CA ALA A 231 10.20 -33.11 1.58
C ALA A 231 11.41 -34.08 1.46
N PRO A 232 11.50 -34.90 0.39
CA PRO A 232 12.69 -35.70 0.11
C PRO A 232 13.93 -34.80 -0.06
N VAL A 233 15.07 -35.29 0.45
CA VAL A 233 16.35 -34.56 0.64
C VAL A 233 16.82 -33.81 -0.62
N GLU A 234 16.53 -34.32 -1.81
CA GLU A 234 16.96 -33.74 -3.10
C GLU A 234 16.14 -32.50 -3.54
N SER A 235 15.03 -32.19 -2.86
CA SER A 235 14.14 -31.07 -3.20
C SER A 235 14.19 -29.89 -2.22
N ARG A 236 15.05 -29.96 -1.20
CA ARG A 236 15.14 -28.96 -0.12
C ARG A 236 15.80 -27.64 -0.55
N ASP A 237 16.77 -27.68 -1.46
CA ASP A 237 17.59 -26.50 -1.79
C ASP A 237 16.93 -25.53 -2.77
N THR A 238 15.83 -25.90 -3.43
CA THR A 238 15.26 -25.11 -4.54
C THR A 238 13.83 -24.60 -4.29
N LYS A 239 13.17 -24.96 -3.18
CA LYS A 239 11.71 -24.86 -3.09
C LYS A 239 11.09 -24.14 -1.90
N ILE A 240 11.80 -23.25 -1.20
CA ILE A 240 11.09 -22.33 -0.29
C ILE A 240 11.46 -20.87 -0.54
N PRO A 241 10.99 -20.27 -1.65
CA PRO A 241 11.07 -18.82 -1.89
C PRO A 241 10.61 -17.99 -0.68
N LYS A 242 9.65 -18.51 0.08
CA LYS A 242 9.12 -17.90 1.31
C LYS A 242 10.15 -17.86 2.45
N MET A 243 11.01 -18.87 2.59
CA MET A 243 12.06 -18.85 3.63
C MET A 243 13.18 -17.88 3.29
N GLY A 244 13.55 -17.76 2.00
CA GLY A 244 14.49 -16.72 1.56
C GLY A 244 13.99 -15.31 1.87
N SER A 245 12.70 -15.07 1.63
CA SER A 245 12.00 -13.82 1.97
C SER A 245 12.01 -13.56 3.49
N VAL A 246 11.58 -14.52 4.31
CA VAL A 246 11.58 -14.41 5.78
C VAL A 246 12.97 -14.08 6.31
N VAL A 247 14.00 -14.79 5.84
CA VAL A 247 15.40 -14.55 6.23
C VAL A 247 15.86 -13.16 5.80
N GLY A 248 15.53 -12.73 4.57
CA GLY A 248 15.86 -11.39 4.08
C GLY A 248 15.21 -10.27 4.90
N ILE A 249 13.92 -10.40 5.21
CA ILE A 249 13.15 -9.45 6.03
C ILE A 249 13.72 -9.39 7.46
N LEU A 250 13.92 -10.54 8.11
CA LEU A 250 14.47 -10.59 9.47
C LEU A 250 15.91 -10.10 9.51
N GLY A 251 16.72 -10.37 8.48
CA GLY A 251 18.07 -9.84 8.34
C GLY A 251 18.07 -8.31 8.26
N HIS A 252 17.16 -7.72 7.49
CA HIS A 252 16.98 -6.26 7.44
C HIS A 252 16.57 -5.70 8.82
N LEU A 253 15.59 -6.32 9.47
CA LEU A 253 15.08 -5.87 10.77
C LEU A 253 16.11 -6.06 11.89
N ALA A 254 16.96 -7.09 11.83
CA ALA A 254 17.96 -7.38 12.85
C ALA A 254 18.95 -6.21 13.07
N ASN A 255 19.30 -5.51 12.00
CA ASN A 255 20.25 -4.39 12.05
C ASN A 255 19.81 -3.26 12.98
N LYS A 256 18.49 -3.01 13.11
CA LYS A 256 17.93 -1.93 13.96
C LYS A 256 17.13 -2.46 15.15
N HIS A 257 16.57 -3.66 15.04
CA HIS A 257 15.57 -4.22 15.94
C HIS A 257 15.94 -5.61 16.45
N GLY A 258 17.23 -5.98 16.45
CA GLY A 258 17.69 -7.31 16.86
C GLY A 258 17.25 -7.73 18.28
N HIS A 259 17.05 -6.79 19.20
CA HIS A 259 16.51 -7.09 20.53
C HIS A 259 15.07 -7.63 20.47
N TYR A 260 14.22 -7.09 19.58
CA TYR A 260 12.85 -7.61 19.39
C TYR A 260 12.87 -9.03 18.80
N ILE A 261 13.83 -9.35 17.92
CA ILE A 261 14.01 -10.71 17.39
C ILE A 261 14.39 -11.66 18.54
N ARG A 262 15.38 -11.29 19.35
CA ARG A 262 15.80 -12.08 20.50
C ARG A 262 14.64 -12.30 21.48
N ASP A 263 13.93 -11.25 21.85
CA ASP A 263 12.80 -11.33 22.79
C ASP A 263 11.67 -12.20 22.25
N ALA A 264 11.34 -12.06 20.96
CA ALA A 264 10.33 -12.89 20.30
C ALA A 264 10.75 -14.37 20.31
N LEU A 265 12.00 -14.68 19.96
CA LEU A 265 12.52 -16.05 19.99
C LEU A 265 12.46 -16.64 21.41
N ILE A 266 12.92 -15.92 22.43
CA ILE A 266 12.86 -16.40 23.83
C ILE A 266 11.42 -16.73 24.23
N LYS A 267 10.47 -15.84 23.92
CA LYS A 267 9.06 -16.08 24.23
C LYS A 267 8.49 -17.28 23.50
N LEU A 268 8.86 -17.47 22.23
CA LEU A 268 8.41 -18.63 21.45
C LEU A 268 8.89 -19.95 22.05
N PHE A 269 10.10 -20.00 22.60
CA PHE A 269 10.64 -21.19 23.27
C PHE A 269 10.23 -21.35 24.74
N GLN A 270 9.63 -20.33 25.36
CA GLN A 270 9.06 -20.42 26.71
C GLN A 270 7.60 -20.89 26.72
N VAL A 271 6.92 -20.85 25.57
CA VAL A 271 5.51 -21.27 25.39
C VAL A 271 5.42 -22.68 24.78
N ILE A 272 6.54 -23.25 24.35
CA ILE A 272 6.70 -24.68 24.00
C ILE A 272 7.16 -25.42 25.26
#